data_AF-A0A3D0PWP6-F1
#
_entry.id   AF-A0A3D0PWP6-F1
#
_cell.length_a   1.000
_cell.length_b   1.000
_cell.length_c   1.000
_cell.angle_alpha   90.00
_cell.angle_beta   90.00
_cell.angle_gamma   90.00
#
_symmetry.space_group_name_H-M   'P 1'
#
loop_
_entity.id
_entity.type
_entity.pdbx_description
1 polymer ?
#
loop_
_entity_poly.entity_id
_entity_poly.type
_entity_poly.pdbx_seq_one_letter_code
_entity_poly.pdbx_strand_id
1 'polypeptide(L)'
;MTGFVSHSRTYGRHEFQMARQFMSCCILDMTPFGFMATSNGKTPAEHQWVTVEARLENGTYGTSGYERQGLMLRVVSLHQTKNAPTGYFYWQ
;
A
#
# COMPACT_ATOMS: atom_id res chain seq x y z
N MET A 1 2.91 9.87 -3.51
CA MET A 1 3.81 8.71 -3.79
C MET A 1 3.16 7.77 -4.80
N THR A 2 3.92 6.90 -5.47
CA THR A 2 3.42 5.89 -6.43
C THR A 2 3.79 4.47 -5.99
N GLY A 3 2.83 3.55 -6.05
CA GLY A 3 2.93 2.22 -5.45
C GLY A 3 1.86 1.27 -5.96
N PHE A 4 2.14 -0.02 -5.76
CA PHE A 4 1.27 -1.13 -6.05
C PHE A 4 0.28 -1.36 -4.91
N VAL A 5 -0.98 -1.60 -5.26
CA VAL A 5 -2.07 -1.83 -4.30
C VAL A 5 -2.12 -3.31 -3.95
N SER A 6 -2.00 -3.61 -2.66
CA SER A 6 -2.21 -4.95 -2.10
C SER A 6 -3.26 -4.92 -1.00
N HIS A 7 -4.09 -5.95 -0.96
CA HIS A 7 -5.15 -6.13 0.01
C HIS A 7 -4.87 -7.31 0.94
N SER A 8 -5.38 -7.22 2.16
CA SER A 8 -5.41 -8.33 3.11
C SER A 8 -6.81 -8.44 3.68
N ARG A 9 -7.24 -9.66 4.02
CA ARG A 9 -8.50 -9.91 4.75
C ARG A 9 -8.52 -9.28 6.15
N THR A 10 -7.35 -8.90 6.65
CA THR A 10 -7.19 -8.21 7.94
C THR A 10 -7.32 -6.70 7.83
N TYR A 11 -7.49 -6.12 6.64
CA TYR A 11 -7.62 -4.68 6.43
C TYR A 11 -9.09 -4.24 6.42
N GLY A 12 -9.35 -3.04 6.93
CA GLY A 12 -10.67 -2.42 6.89
C GLY A 12 -11.13 -2.10 5.47
N ARG A 13 -12.43 -1.80 5.32
CA ARG A 13 -13.11 -1.63 4.01
C ARG A 13 -12.44 -0.60 3.07
N HIS A 14 -11.79 0.42 3.63
CA HIS A 14 -11.18 1.51 2.88
C HIS A 14 -9.66 1.58 3.04
N GLU A 15 -9.08 0.50 3.55
CA GLU A 15 -7.67 0.37 3.82
C GLU A 15 -7.01 -0.52 2.79
N PHE A 16 -5.80 -0.16 2.41
CA PHE A 16 -5.00 -0.92 1.47
C PHE A 16 -3.53 -0.66 1.76
N GLN A 17 -2.68 -1.62 1.42
CA GLN A 17 -1.24 -1.40 1.46
C GLN A 17 -0.81 -0.80 0.13
N MET A 18 -0.09 0.31 0.21
CA MET A 18 0.58 0.91 -0.93
C MET A 18 2.07 0.58 -0.86
N ALA A 19 2.51 -0.33 -1.72
CA ALA A 19 3.83 -0.93 -1.61
C ALA A 19 4.65 -0.84 -2.90
N ARG A 20 5.97 -0.96 -2.75
CA ARG A 20 6.86 -1.41 -3.81
C ARG A 20 7.16 -2.89 -3.57
N GLN A 21 7.39 -3.63 -4.64
CA GLN A 21 7.78 -5.02 -4.55
C GLN A 21 9.28 -5.10 -4.28
N PHE A 22 9.66 -5.78 -3.21
CA PHE A 22 11.04 -6.10 -2.88
C PHE A 22 11.30 -7.58 -3.19
N MET A 23 12.37 -7.84 -3.93
CA MET A 23 12.83 -9.19 -4.29
C MET A 23 14.21 -9.39 -3.67
N SER A 24 14.32 -10.31 -2.71
CA SER A 24 15.62 -10.70 -2.17
C SER A 24 16.31 -11.71 -3.11
N CYS A 25 17.62 -11.57 -3.35
CA CYS A 25 18.35 -12.40 -4.32
C CYS A 25 18.46 -13.90 -3.94
N CYS A 26 18.11 -14.29 -2.70
CA CYS A 26 18.27 -15.64 -2.19
C CYS A 26 16.95 -16.36 -1.85
N ILE A 27 15.81 -15.68 -1.97
CA ILE A 27 14.50 -16.25 -1.71
C ILE A 27 13.62 -15.86 -2.89
N LEU A 28 12.97 -16.82 -3.54
CA LEU A 28 12.03 -16.59 -4.65
C LEU A 28 10.71 -15.93 -4.17
N ASP A 29 10.76 -15.20 -3.05
CA ASP A 29 9.63 -14.58 -2.39
C ASP A 29 9.64 -13.08 -2.64
N MET A 30 8.52 -12.59 -3.15
CA MET A 30 8.28 -11.17 -3.41
C MET A 30 7.47 -10.60 -2.26
N THR A 31 8.04 -9.66 -1.51
CA THR A 31 7.35 -9.05 -0.36
C THR A 31 6.96 -7.60 -0.69
N PRO A 32 5.69 -7.19 -0.48
CA PRO A 32 5.30 -5.80 -0.56
C PRO A 32 5.89 -5.02 0.62
N PHE A 33 6.71 -4.01 0.33
CA PHE A 33 7.21 -3.05 1.31
C PHE A 33 6.61 -1.67 1.06
N GLY A 34 5.93 -1.11 2.06
CA GLY A 34 5.32 0.21 1.93
C GLY A 34 4.42 0.58 3.09
N PHE A 35 3.56 1.58 2.85
CA PHE A 35 2.72 2.17 3.88
C PHE A 35 1.29 1.65 3.82
N MET A 36 0.65 1.58 4.98
CA MET A 36 -0.80 1.48 5.05
C MET A 36 -1.43 2.79 4.61
N ALA A 37 -2.46 2.70 3.77
CA ALA A 37 -3.23 3.83 3.31
C ALA A 37 -4.72 3.64 3.62
N THR A 38 -5.38 4.73 3.98
CA THR A 38 -6.84 4.78 4.16
C THR A 38 -7.44 5.86 3.26
N SER A 39 -8.56 5.54 2.63
CA SER A 39 -9.25 6.43 1.69
C SER A 39 -10.65 6.78 2.17
N ASN A 40 -11.16 7.95 1.79
CA ASN A 40 -12.53 8.38 2.13
C ASN A 40 -13.56 7.76 1.16
N GLY A 41 -13.64 6.43 1.13
CA GLY A 41 -14.76 5.70 0.50
C GLY A 41 -14.45 4.94 -0.79
N LYS A 42 -13.39 5.31 -1.54
CA LYS A 42 -13.01 4.61 -2.77
C LYS A 42 -11.64 3.97 -2.65
N THR A 43 -11.64 2.66 -2.49
CA THR A 43 -10.44 1.84 -2.47
C THR A 43 -10.07 1.44 -3.89
N PRO A 44 -8.80 1.60 -4.31
CA PRO A 44 -8.36 1.10 -5.62
C PRO A 44 -8.43 -0.43 -5.66
N ALA A 45 -8.60 -0.98 -6.86
CA ALA A 45 -8.63 -2.41 -7.06
C ALA A 45 -7.25 -3.03 -6.79
N GLU A 46 -7.25 -4.29 -6.39
CA GLU A 46 -6.03 -5.05 -6.17
C GLU A 46 -5.18 -5.13 -7.43
N HIS A 47 -3.86 -5.23 -7.25
CA HIS A 47 -2.87 -5.34 -8.32
C HIS A 47 -2.78 -4.15 -9.27
N GLN A 48 -3.24 -2.98 -8.85
CA GLN A 48 -3.10 -1.74 -9.61
C GLN A 48 -1.93 -0.89 -9.13
N TRP A 49 -1.33 -0.17 -10.06
CA TRP A 49 -0.44 0.93 -9.74
C TRP A 49 -1.24 2.22 -9.57
N VAL A 50 -1.05 2.87 -8.43
CA VAL A 50 -1.70 4.14 -8.11
C VAL A 50 -0.67 5.16 -7.68
N THR A 51 -0.96 6.42 -7.98
CA THR A 51 -0.28 7.58 -7.41
C THR A 51 -1.25 8.24 -6.45
N VAL A 52 -0.83 8.40 -5.20
CA VAL A 52 -1.65 9.02 -4.15
C VAL A 52 -0.97 10.27 -3.63
N GLU A 53 -1.76 11.30 -3.40
CA GLU A 53 -1.43 12.39 -2.50
C GLU A 53 -2.05 12.07 -1.15
N ALA A 54 -1.26 12.18 -0.08
CA ALA A 54 -1.71 11.78 1.25
C ALA A 54 -1.03 12.59 2.33
N ARG A 55 -1.70 12.67 3.48
CA ARG A 55 -1.11 13.15 4.74
C ARG A 55 -0.58 11.96 5.53
N LEU A 56 0.58 12.15 6.14
CA LEU A 56 1.21 11.16 7.00
C LEU A 56 0.71 11.37 8.43
N GLU A 57 0.03 10.38 8.99
CA GLU A 57 -0.62 10.49 10.30
C GLU A 57 -0.46 9.18 11.09
N ASN A 58 -0.46 9.26 12.42
CA ASN A 58 -0.64 8.07 13.24
C ASN A 58 -2.13 7.71 13.29
N GLY A 59 -2.44 6.43 13.17
CA GLY A 59 -3.80 5.94 13.26
C GLY A 59 -3.89 4.44 13.57
N THR A 60 -5.11 3.97 13.71
CA THR A 60 -5.42 2.54 13.85
C THR A 60 -5.98 2.04 12.52
N TYR A 61 -5.49 0.89 12.06
CA TYR A 61 -5.99 0.21 10.87
C TYR A 61 -6.24 -1.27 11.17
N GLY A 62 -7.06 -1.92 10.36
CA GLY A 62 -7.38 -3.34 10.43
C GLY A 62 -8.84 -3.63 10.74
N THR A 63 -9.26 -4.86 10.47
CA THR A 63 -10.55 -5.37 10.90
C THR A 63 -10.54 -5.76 12.38
N SER A 64 -11.72 -5.97 12.95
CA SER A 64 -11.84 -6.35 14.36
C SER A 64 -11.09 -7.64 14.69
N GLY A 65 -10.24 -7.59 15.72
CA GLY A 65 -9.34 -8.68 16.13
C GLY A 65 -7.98 -8.67 15.44
N TYR A 66 -7.76 -7.76 14.48
CA TYR A 66 -6.50 -7.60 13.75
C TYR A 66 -6.02 -6.14 13.71
N GLU A 67 -6.53 -5.30 14.60
CA GLU A 67 -6.21 -3.88 14.66
C GLU A 67 -4.72 -3.66 14.99
N ARG A 68 -4.12 -2.69 14.31
CA ARG A 68 -2.75 -2.25 14.53
C ARG A 68 -2.71 -0.73 14.59
N GLN A 69 -1.83 -0.20 15.43
CA GLN A 69 -1.53 1.23 15.48
C GLN A 69 -0.20 1.52 14.78
N GLY A 70 -0.15 2.64 14.07
CA GLY A 70 1.09 3.10 13.48
C GLY A 70 0.89 4.23 12.49
N LEU A 71 1.98 4.54 11.81
CA LEU A 71 2.03 5.56 10.79
C LEU A 71 1.31 5.08 9.52
N MET A 72 0.39 5.90 9.01
CA MET A 72 -0.42 5.61 7.84
C MET A 72 -0.59 6.83 6.95
N LEU A 73 -1.00 6.57 5.72
CA LEU A 73 -1.31 7.57 4.72
C LEU A 73 -2.82 7.82 4.68
N ARG A 74 -3.24 9.01 5.06
CA ARG A 74 -4.60 9.49 4.83
C ARG A 74 -4.69 10.09 3.44
N VAL A 75 -5.34 9.36 2.53
CA VAL A 75 -5.39 9.71 1.10
C VAL A 75 -6.25 10.96 0.89
N VAL A 76 -5.65 11.97 0.25
CA VAL A 76 -6.30 13.21 -0.20
C VAL A 76 -6.78 13.06 -1.63
N SER A 77 -5.92 12.55 -2.52
CA SER A 77 -6.24 12.31 -3.92
C SER A 77 -5.60 11.01 -4.41
N LEU A 78 -6.25 10.33 -5.37
CA LEU A 78 -5.79 9.06 -5.92
C LEU A 78 -5.98 9.04 -7.44
N HIS A 79 -4.91 8.67 -8.15
CA HIS A 79 -4.90 8.52 -9.60
C HIS A 79 -4.35 7.16 -9.99
N GLN A 80 -5.09 6.41 -10.82
CA GLN A 80 -4.58 5.18 -11.39
C GLN A 80 -3.47 5.49 -12.39
N THR A 81 -2.37 4.76 -12.31
CA THR A 81 -1.22 4.92 -13.20
C THR A 81 -1.23 3.78 -14.22
N LYS A 82 -1.12 4.11 -15.51
CA LYS A 82 -1.13 3.09 -16.59
C LYS A 82 0.16 2.28 -16.64
N ASN A 83 1.27 2.87 -16.22
CA ASN A 83 2.58 2.25 -16.27
C ASN A 83 3.09 2.00 -14.85
N ALA A 84 3.55 0.78 -14.59
CA ALA A 84 4.38 0.52 -13.43
C ALA A 84 5.64 1.41 -13.53
N PRO A 85 6.04 2.12 -12.46
CA PRO A 85 7.32 2.80 -12.48
C PRO A 85 8.44 1.77 -12.69
N THR A 86 9.38 2.05 -13.58
CA THR A 86 10.54 1.20 -13.80
C THR A 86 11.48 1.27 -12.59
N GLY A 87 12.05 0.11 -12.21
CA GLY A 87 13.00 0.01 -11.09
C GLY A 87 12.62 -1.08 -10.09
N TYR A 88 13.41 -2.15 -10.06
CA TYR A 88 13.38 -3.13 -8.98
C TYR A 88 14.33 -2.66 -7.88
N PHE A 89 13.90 -2.77 -6.62
CA PHE A 89 14.80 -2.59 -5.49
C PHE A 89 15.53 -3.90 -5.24
N TYR A 90 16.76 -4.00 -5.75
CA TYR A 90 17.70 -5.04 -5.36
C TYR A 90 18.51 -4.51 -4.16
N TRP A 91 18.47 -5.22 -3.04
CA TRP A 91 19.45 -5.03 -1.97
C TRP A 91 20.72 -5.79 -2.37
N GLN A 92 21.87 -5.09 -2.40
CA GLN A 92 23.19 -5.70 -2.65
C GLN A 92 23.81 -6.19 -1.36
#